data_AF-A0A8T4BVB2-F1
#
_entry.id   AF-A0A8T4BVB2-F1
#
_cell.length_a   1.000
_cell.length_b   1.000
_cell.length_c   1.000
_cell.angle_alpha   90.00
_cell.angle_beta   90.00
_cell.angle_gamma   90.00
#
_symmetry.space_group_name_H-M   'P 1'
#
loop_
_entity.id
_entity.type
_entity.pdbx_description
1 polymer ?
#
loop_
_entity_poly.entity_id
_entity_poly.type
_entity_poly.pdbx_seq_one_letter_code
_entity_poly.pdbx_strand_id
1 'polypeptide(L)'
;MKEETKRWLTKSKDDVIKAKDNLKIKHYDLVSFLCQQSTEKALKSFLIEKTGKFPKIHDLVKLGKLANLEKDKSKFCLYTNKIS
;
A
#
# COMPACT_ATOMS: atom_id res chain seq x y z
N MET A 1 -14.36 1.55 -8.31
CA MET A 1 -13.20 2.11 -7.59
C MET A 1 -13.63 3.37 -6.87
N LYS A 2 -13.57 3.35 -5.53
CA LYS A 2 -13.90 4.50 -4.68
C LYS A 2 -12.95 5.67 -4.96
N GLU A 3 -13.39 6.91 -4.77
CA GLU A 3 -12.54 8.08 -5.02
C GLU A 3 -11.28 8.10 -4.15
N GLU A 4 -11.39 7.68 -2.89
CA GLU A 4 -10.24 7.55 -2.01
C GLU A 4 -9.24 6.48 -2.52
N THR A 5 -9.74 5.32 -2.97
CA THR A 5 -8.91 4.30 -3.62
C THR A 5 -8.14 4.89 -4.80
N LYS A 6 -8.83 5.60 -5.71
CA LYS A 6 -8.20 6.23 -6.89
C LYS A 6 -7.10 7.20 -6.46
N ARG A 7 -7.38 8.06 -5.47
CA ARG A 7 -6.40 9.02 -4.95
C ARG A 7 -5.12 8.34 -4.45
N TRP A 8 -5.24 7.27 -3.67
CA TRP A 8 -4.06 6.54 -3.16
C TRP A 8 -3.33 5.78 -4.25
N LEU A 9 -4.06 5.19 -5.21
CA LEU A 9 -3.47 4.49 -6.33
C LEU A 9 -2.72 5.46 -7.28
N THR A 10 -3.25 6.66 -7.52
CA THR A 10 -2.55 7.71 -8.28
C THR A 10 -1.24 8.09 -7.60
N LYS A 11 -1.25 8.36 -6.29
CA LYS A 11 -0.02 8.67 -5.55
C LYS A 11 1.01 7.53 -5.61
N SER A 12 0.56 6.28 -5.54
CA SER A 12 1.42 5.11 -5.69
C SER A 12 2.10 5.07 -7.07
N LYS A 13 1.37 5.38 -8.14
CA LYS A 13 1.91 5.48 -9.50
C LYS A 13 2.90 6.65 -9.64
N ASP A 14 2.60 7.80 -9.04
CA ASP A 14 3.50 8.96 -9.07
C ASP A 14 4.84 8.64 -8.41
N ASP A 15 4.85 7.88 -7.31
CA ASP A 15 6.09 7.43 -6.67
C ASP A 15 6.92 6.53 -7.59
N VAL A 16 6.28 5.64 -8.37
CA VAL A 16 7.00 4.80 -9.35
C VAL A 16 7.62 5.64 -10.45
N ILE A 17 6.90 6.64 -10.96
CA ILE A 17 7.42 7.56 -11.98
C ILE A 17 8.66 8.28 -11.43
N LYS A 18 8.56 8.84 -10.22
CA LYS A 18 9.68 9.50 -9.54
C LYS A 18 10.84 8.55 -9.29
N ALA A 19 10.58 7.30 -8.90
CA ALA A 19 11.62 6.30 -8.69
C ALA A 19 12.38 6.01 -10.00
N LYS A 20 11.65 5.88 -11.12
CA LYS A 20 12.27 5.68 -12.45
C LYS A 20 13.13 6.86 -12.88
N ASP A 21 12.71 8.09 -12.60
CA ASP A 21 13.50 9.27 -12.94
C ASP A 21 14.74 9.40 -12.05
N ASN A 22 14.62 9.11 -10.75
CA ASN A 22 15.75 9.12 -9.81
C ASN A 22 16.75 7.99 -10.06
N LEU A 23 16.31 6.88 -10.65
CA LEU A 23 17.18 5.79 -11.06
C LEU A 23 18.15 6.24 -12.17
N LYS A 24 17.71 7.10 -13.10
CA LYS A 24 18.55 7.61 -14.20
C LYS A 24 19.72 8.45 -13.70
N ILE A 25 19.51 9.18 -12.61
CA ILE A 25 20.53 10.01 -11.94
C ILE A 25 21.24 9.28 -10.79
N LYS A 26 21.04 7.96 -10.64
CA LYS A 26 21.70 7.09 -9.65
C LYS A 26 21.44 7.47 -8.18
N HIS A 27 20.31 8.11 -7.87
CA HIS A 27 19.88 8.42 -6.49
C HIS A 27 19.22 7.20 -5.83
N TYR A 28 20.00 6.14 -5.60
CA TYR A 28 19.47 4.82 -5.23
C TYR A 28 18.75 4.75 -3.88
N ASP A 29 19.17 5.59 -2.92
CA ASP A 29 18.51 5.76 -1.62
C ASP A 29 17.07 6.26 -1.80
N LEU A 30 16.91 7.32 -2.61
CA LEU A 30 15.60 7.88 -2.92
C LEU A 30 14.75 6.92 -3.76
N VAL A 31 15.36 6.19 -4.70
CA VAL A 31 14.67 5.13 -5.46
C VAL A 31 14.08 4.08 -4.51
N SER A 32 14.88 3.60 -3.56
CA SER A 32 14.46 2.59 -2.59
C SER A 32 13.31 3.09 -1.71
N PHE A 33 13.41 4.33 -1.24
CA PHE A 33 12.35 4.98 -0.47
C PHE A 33 11.05 5.11 -1.26
N LEU A 34 11.12 5.57 -2.51
CA LEU A 34 9.94 5.74 -3.37
C LEU A 34 9.30 4.39 -3.73
N CYS A 35 10.07 3.32 -3.92
CA CYS A 35 9.56 1.97 -4.11
C CYS A 35 8.79 1.47 -2.86
N GLN A 36 9.33 1.70 -1.65
CA GLN A 36 8.63 1.38 -0.41
C GLN A 36 7.30 2.14 -0.29
N GLN A 37 7.32 3.46 -0.52
CA GLN A 37 6.13 4.31 -0.48
C GLN A 37 5.08 3.91 -1.50
N SER A 38 5.51 3.60 -2.74
CA SER A 38 4.61 3.13 -3.79
C SER A 38 3.89 1.84 -3.38
N THR A 39 4.64 0.88 -2.80
CA THR A 39 4.10 -0.39 -2.33
C THR A 39 3.11 -0.19 -1.18
N GLU A 40 3.46 0.65 -0.20
CA GLU A 40 2.58 0.98 0.92
C GLU A 40 1.25 1.59 0.46
N LYS A 41 1.32 2.58 -0.44
CA LYS A 41 0.14 3.27 -1.00
C LYS A 41 -0.71 2.34 -1.87
N ALA A 42 -0.10 1.45 -2.63
CA ALA A 42 -0.80 0.43 -3.42
C ALA A 42 -1.58 -0.52 -2.50
N LEU A 43 -0.93 -1.06 -1.47
CA LEU A 43 -1.58 -1.95 -0.49
C LEU A 43 -2.72 -1.24 0.25
N LYS A 44 -2.52 0.02 0.66
CA LYS A 44 -3.57 0.86 1.24
C LYS A 44 -4.75 1.03 0.30
N SER A 45 -4.50 1.37 -0.97
CA SER A 45 -5.56 1.53 -1.98
C SER A 45 -6.37 0.24 -2.15
N PHE A 46 -5.70 -0.92 -2.20
CA PHE A 46 -6.35 -2.22 -2.29
C PHE A 46 -7.26 -2.48 -1.07
N LEU A 47 -6.74 -2.27 0.15
CA LEU A 47 -7.49 -2.48 1.37
C LEU A 47 -8.69 -1.52 1.51
N ILE A 48 -8.56 -0.26 1.10
CA ILE A 48 -9.67 0.72 1.08
C ILE A 48 -10.76 0.26 0.11
N GLU A 49 -10.38 -0.19 -1.09
CA GLU A 49 -11.34 -0.66 -2.08
C GLU A 49 -12.16 -1.82 -1.53
N LYS A 50 -11.48 -2.82 -0.94
CA LYS A 50 -12.09 -4.05 -0.43
C LYS A 50 -12.88 -3.86 0.86
N THR A 51 -12.33 -3.12 1.81
CA THR A 51 -12.86 -3.05 3.18
C THR A 51 -13.62 -1.77 3.47
N GLY A 52 -13.41 -0.73 2.66
CA GLY A 52 -13.91 0.63 2.93
C GLY A 52 -13.23 1.34 4.09
N LYS A 53 -12.22 0.71 4.72
CA LYS A 53 -11.48 1.30 5.84
C LYS A 53 -10.07 1.66 5.40
N PHE A 54 -9.61 2.82 5.84
CA PHE A 54 -8.22 3.25 5.69
C PHE A 54 -7.36 2.60 6.78
N PRO A 55 -6.40 1.72 6.45
CA PRO A 55 -5.54 1.12 7.45
C PRO A 55 -4.47 2.14 7.89
N LYS A 56 -4.51 2.56 9.16
CA LYS A 56 -3.48 3.40 9.81
C LYS A 56 -2.26 2.59 10.22
N ILE A 57 -1.71 1.83 9.27
CA ILE A 57 -0.55 0.96 9.45
C ILE A 57 0.52 1.43 8.46
N HIS A 58 1.74 1.60 8.95
CA HIS A 58 2.92 1.95 8.14
C HIS A 58 3.86 0.76 7.92
N ASP A 59 3.63 -0.35 8.62
CA ASP A 59 4.37 -1.60 8.45
C ASP A 59 3.92 -2.31 7.16
N LEU A 60 4.83 -2.40 6.20
CA LEU A 60 4.58 -3.00 4.89
C LEU A 60 4.26 -4.49 4.98
N VAL A 61 4.90 -5.22 5.90
CA VAL A 61 4.67 -6.65 6.09
C VAL A 61 3.27 -6.89 6.65
N LYS A 62 2.83 -6.07 7.61
CA LYS A 62 1.47 -6.12 8.14
C LYS A 62 0.43 -5.77 7.07
N LEU A 63 0.67 -4.74 6.26
CA LEU A 63 -0.20 -4.39 5.13
C LEU A 63 -0.28 -5.52 4.10
N GLY A 64 0.85 -6.14 3.74
CA GLY A 64 0.91 -7.27 2.82
C GLY A 64 0.16 -8.50 3.36
N LYS A 65 0.32 -8.81 4.66
CA LYS A 65 -0.45 -9.85 5.33
C LYS A 65 -1.94 -9.56 5.29
N LEU A 66 -2.38 -8.33 5.62
CA LEU A 66 -3.79 -7.94 5.55
C LEU A 66 -4.36 -8.09 4.13
N ALA A 67 -3.63 -7.64 3.11
CA ALA A 67 -4.04 -7.77 1.72
C ALA A 67 -4.13 -9.24 1.28
N ASN A 68 -3.23 -10.10 1.77
CA ASN A 68 -3.28 -11.53 1.48
C ASN A 68 -4.39 -12.25 2.25
N LEU A 69 -4.65 -11.85 3.50
CA LEU A 69 -5.74 -12.37 4.32
C LEU A 69 -7.11 -11.96 3.78
N GLU A 70 -7.24 -10.82 3.09
CA GLU A 70 -8.51 -10.48 2.41
C GLU A 70 -8.88 -11.49 1.32
N LYS A 71 -7.87 -12.09 0.66
CA LYS A 71 -8.12 -13.19 -0.30
C LYS A 71 -8.65 -14.46 0.38
N ASP A 72 -8.48 -14.59 1.70
CA ASP A 72 -8.99 -15.67 2.56
C ASP A 72 -9.87 -15.08 3.67
N LYS A 73 -11.10 -14.68 3.31
CA LYS A 73 -12.07 -13.95 4.16
C LYS A 73 -12.24 -14.54 5.56
N SER A 74 -12.12 -15.86 5.71
CA SER A 74 -12.16 -16.61 6.97
C SER A 74 -11.17 -16.11 8.01
N LYS A 75 -9.96 -15.72 7.59
CA LYS A 75 -8.88 -15.28 8.49
C LYS A 75 -8.81 -13.77 8.69
N PHE A 76 -9.43 -12.99 7.80
CA PHE A 76 -9.41 -11.53 7.85
C PHE A 76 -10.10 -10.97 9.11
N CYS A 77 -11.26 -11.51 9.49
CA CYS A 77 -12.04 -11.06 10.66
C CYS A 77 -11.29 -11.29 12.01
N LEU A 78 -10.49 -12.34 12.11
CA LEU A 78 -9.73 -12.68 13.32
C LEU A 78 -8.54 -11.75 13.56
N TYR A 79 -7.94 -11.23 12.48
CA TYR A 79 -6.73 -10.41 12.58
C TYR A 79 -7.03 -8.96 12.95
N THR A 80 -8.18 -8.43 12.52
CA THR A 80 -8.61 -7.06 12.87
C THR A 80 -8.93 -6.89 14.36
N ASN A 81 -9.30 -7.97 15.06
CA ASN A 81 -9.55 -7.97 16.51
C ASN A 81 -8.26 -8.05 17.36
N LYS A 82 -7.09 -8.32 16.76
CA LYS A 82 -5.80 -8.43 17.46
C LYS A 82 -4.93 -7.18 17.41
N ILE A 83 -5.35 -6.16 16.64
CA ILE A 83 -4.59 -4.92 16.43
C ILE A 83 -5.33 -3.69 17.01
N SER A 84 -6.38 -3.92 17.79
CA SER A 84 -7.03 -2.86 18.60
C SER A 84 -6.32 -2.71 19.94
#